data_AF-A0A446CHF2-F1
#
_entry.id   AF-A0A446CHF2-F1
#
_cell.length_a   1.000
_cell.length_b   1.000
_cell.length_c   1.000
_cell.angle_alpha   90.00
_cell.angle_beta   90.00
_cell.angle_gamma   90.00
#
_symmetry.space_group_name_H-M   'P 1'
#
loop_
_entity.id
_entity.type
_entity.pdbx_description
1 polymer ?
#
loop_
_entity_poly.entity_id
_entity_poly.type
_entity_poly.pdbx_seq_one_letter_code
_entity_poly.pdbx_strand_id
1 'polypeptide(L)' 'MSIHPVSRDVYVRRTDQAGKTVVTQHLAWDPAAFLVSQVQQYDTKAKPEERQSVAMATAAEYQAYRNQQKGN' A
#
# COMPACT_ATOMS: atom_id res chain seq x y z
N MET A 1 -9.82 30.28 8.32
CA MET A 1 -9.64 29.05 9.11
C MET A 1 -9.09 27.99 8.18
N SER A 2 -7.77 27.77 8.21
CA SER A 2 -7.13 26.72 7.41
C SER A 2 -7.44 25.38 8.06
N ILE A 3 -8.39 24.64 7.48
CA ILE A 3 -8.65 23.26 7.87
C ILE A 3 -7.43 22.48 7.37
N HIS A 4 -6.49 22.17 8.26
CA HIS A 4 -5.42 21.25 7.91
C HIS A 4 -6.08 19.96 7.38
N PRO A 5 -5.71 19.45 6.20
CA PRO A 5 -6.28 18.21 5.71
C PRO A 5 -5.96 17.11 6.72
N VAL A 6 -7.00 16.51 7.29
CA VAL A 6 -6.88 15.43 8.26
C VAL A 6 -6.25 14.23 7.55
N SER A 7 -5.08 13.78 8.01
CA SER A 7 -4.46 12.55 7.51
C SER A 7 -5.41 11.38 7.73
N ARG A 8 -5.58 10.54 6.70
CA ARG A 8 -6.40 9.34 6.74
C ARG A 8 -5.53 8.10 6.65
N ASP A 9 -5.96 7.04 7.31
CA ASP A 9 -5.36 5.73 7.15
C ASP A 9 -5.61 5.21 5.74
N VAL A 10 -4.53 4.75 5.12
CA VAL A 10 -4.53 4.12 3.81
C VAL A 10 -3.83 2.79 3.91
N TYR A 11 -4.49 1.75 3.42
CA TYR A 11 -3.93 0.43 3.35
C TYR A 11 -3.63 0.11 1.89
N VAL A 12 -2.41 -0.36 1.64
CA VAL A 12 -1.94 -0.67 0.30
C VAL A 12 -1.42 -2.09 0.30
N ARG A 13 -1.86 -2.87 -0.69
CA ARG A 13 -1.38 -4.20 -0.98
C ARG A 13 -0.44 -4.13 -2.16
N ARG A 14 0.77 -4.67 -1.98
CA ARG A 14 1.78 -4.82 -3.04
C ARG A 14 2.02 -6.30 -3.27
N THR A 15 2.02 -6.72 -4.52
CA THR A 15 2.30 -8.11 -4.90
C THR A 15 3.47 -8.11 -5.85
N ASP A 16 4.55 -8.81 -5.50
CA ASP A 16 5.69 -8.96 -6.41
C ASP A 16 5.41 -10.01 -7.50
N GLN A 17 6.30 -10.12 -8.48
CA GLN A 17 6.18 -11.12 -9.55
C GLN A 17 6.31 -12.57 -9.06
N ALA A 18 6.90 -12.79 -7.89
CA ALA A 18 6.98 -14.10 -7.26
C ALA A 18 5.68 -14.49 -6.51
N GLY A 19 4.67 -13.61 -6.49
CA GLY A 19 3.38 -13.81 -5.83
C GLY A 19 3.40 -13.47 -4.33
N LYS A 20 4.50 -12.95 -3.80
CA LYS A 20 4.58 -12.50 -2.41
C LYS A 20 3.78 -11.22 -2.26
N THR A 21 2.81 -11.28 -1.36
CA THR A 21 1.93 -10.15 -1.04
C THR A 21 2.39 -9.48 0.24
N VAL A 22 2.45 -8.15 0.23
CA VAL A 22 2.75 -7.31 1.39
C VAL A 22 1.65 -6.27 1.55
N VAL A 23 0.99 -6.25 2.70
CA VAL A 23 0.01 -5.21 3.04
C VAL A 23 0.63 -4.24 4.05
N THR A 24 0.64 -2.95 3.72
CA THR A 24 1.16 -1.89 4.58
C THR A 24 0.09 -0.85 4.92
N GLN A 25 0.19 -0.29 6.13
CA GLN A 25 -0.61 0.85 6.58
C GLN A 25 0.22 2.12 6.48
N HIS A 26 -0.39 3.19 5.95
CA HIS A 26 0.19 4.52 5.85
C HIS A 26 -0.83 5.57 6.29
N LEU A 27 -0.32 6.73 6.73
CA LEU A 27 -1.13 7.93 6.94
C LEU A 27 -0.90 8.88 5.77
N ALA A 28 -1.95 9.17 5.01
CA ALA A 28 -1.89 10.09 3.88
C ALA A 28 -2.97 11.16 3.98
N TRP A 29 -2.56 12.39 3.69
CA TRP A 29 -3.44 13.54 3.49
C TRP A 29 -4.39 13.36 2.29
N ASP A 30 -3.89 12.79 1.20
CA ASP A 30 -4.66 12.38 0.03
C ASP A 30 -4.38 10.90 -0.30
N PRO A 31 -5.32 9.99 0.01
CA PRO A 31 -5.18 8.56 -0.30
C PRO A 31 -5.04 8.24 -1.78
N ALA A 32 -5.70 9.00 -2.66
CA ALA A 32 -5.67 8.75 -4.09
C ALA A 32 -4.31 9.16 -4.67
N ALA A 33 -3.82 10.35 -4.31
CA ALA A 33 -2.50 10.80 -4.70
C ALA A 33 -1.39 9.87 -4.15
N PHE A 34 -1.55 9.38 -2.92
CA PHE A 34 -0.64 8.40 -2.34
C PHE A 34 -0.62 7.10 -3.15
N LEU A 35 -1.79 6.54 -3.50
CA LEU A 35 -1.87 5.31 -4.29
C LEU A 35 -1.20 5.47 -5.65
N VAL A 36 -1.42 6.60 -6.34
CA VAL A 36 -0.76 6.89 -7.62
C VAL A 36 0.76 6.95 -7.44
N SER A 37 1.25 7.56 -6.36
CA SER A 37 2.68 7.59 -6.04
C SER A 37 3.25 6.18 -5.80
N GLN A 38 2.50 5.32 -5.10
CA GLN A 38 2.90 3.92 -4.90
C GLN A 38 2.97 3.14 -6.21
N VAL A 39 1.97 3.28 -7.10
CA VAL A 39 1.98 2.68 -8.45
C VAL A 39 3.19 3.18 -9.25
N GLN A 40 3.44 4.49 -9.25
CA GLN A 40 4.60 5.03 -9.97
C GLN A 40 5.93 4.45 -9.45
N GLN A 41 6.07 4.33 -8.13
CA GLN A 41 7.31 3.86 -7.51
C GLN A 41 7.55 2.36 -7.76
N TYR A 42 6.53 1.53 -7.60
CA TYR A 42 6.67 0.07 -7.58
C TYR A 42 6.27 -0.62 -8.88
N ASP A 43 5.51 0.04 -9.77
CA ASP A 43 5.13 -0.52 -11.07
C ASP A 43 5.82 0.25 -12.21
N THR A 44 5.53 1.54 -12.37
CA THR A 44 5.92 2.26 -13.59
C THR A 44 7.42 2.57 -13.67
N LYS A 45 8.03 3.03 -12.56
CA LYS A 45 9.46 3.37 -12.48
C LYS A 45 10.32 2.22 -12.00
N ALA A 46 9.72 1.14 -11.49
CA ALA A 46 10.44 -0.06 -11.10
C ALA A 46 11.01 -0.77 -12.32
N LYS A 47 12.16 -1.41 -12.14
CA LYS A 47 12.72 -2.28 -13.17
C LYS A 47 11.75 -3.42 -13.44
N PRO A 48 11.63 -3.92 -14.69
CA PRO A 48 10.69 -4.99 -15.03
C PRO A 48 10.75 -6.21 -14.10
N GLU A 49 11.94 -6.57 -13.63
CA GLU A 49 12.21 -7.68 -12.71
C GLU A 49 11.81 -7.41 -11.25
N GLU A 50 11.63 -6.14 -10.87
CA GLU A 50 11.26 -5.70 -9.52
C GLU A 50 9.83 -5.12 -9.47
N ARG A 51 9.09 -5.16 -10.59
CA ARG A 51 7.74 -4.60 -10.66
C ARG A 51 6.83 -5.30 -9.67
N GLN A 52 6.09 -4.50 -8.91
CA GLN A 52 5.07 -4.97 -7.99
C GLN A 52 3.73 -4.35 -8.37
N SER A 53 2.70 -5.18 -8.44
CA SER A 53 1.33 -4.69 -8.59
C SER A 53 0.87 -4.06 -7.29
N VAL A 54 0.42 -2.81 -7.37
CA VAL A 54 -0.07 -2.03 -6.23
C VAL A 54 -1.59 -1.91 -6.31
N ALA A 55 -2.28 -2.24 -5.22
CA ALA A 55 -3.72 -2.08 -5.09
C ALA A 55 -4.08 -1.49 -3.72
N MET A 56 -5.24 -0.83 -3.64
CA MET A 56 -5.81 -0.49 -2.34
C MET A 56 -6.21 -1.74 -1.58
N ALA A 57 -5.94 -1.73 -0.29
CA ALA A 57 -6.36 -2.73 0.66
C ALA A 57 -7.32 -2.10 1.69
N THR A 58 -7.89 -2.96 2.52
CA THR A 58 -8.72 -2.60 3.66
C THR A 58 -7.96 -2.79 4.97
N ALA A 59 -8.46 -2.16 6.03
CA ALA A 59 -7.96 -2.39 7.39
C ALA A 59 -8.05 -3.87 7.79
N ALA A 60 -9.11 -4.57 7.36
CA ALA A 60 -9.30 -5.99 7.62
C ALA A 60 -8.20 -6.86 6.96
N GLU A 61 -7.84 -6.57 5.71
CA GLU A 61 -6.74 -7.25 5.02
C GLU A 61 -5.40 -7.00 5.69
N TYR A 62 -5.14 -5.77 6.14
CA TYR A 62 -3.92 -5.46 6.88
C TYR A 62 -3.84 -6.22 8.20
N GLN A 63 -4.94 -6.29 8.96
CA GLN A 63 -5.00 -7.07 10.20
C GLN A 63 -4.80 -8.57 9.93
N ALA A 64 -5.44 -9.11 8.89
CA ALA A 64 -5.25 -10.50 8.48
C ALA A 64 -3.78 -10.78 8.12
N TYR A 65 -3.14 -9.91 7.34
CA TYR A 65 -1.73 -10.01 6.97
C TYR A 65 -0.82 -9.96 8.21
N ARG A 66 -1.06 -9.02 9.14
CA ARG A 66 -0.30 -8.89 10.38
C ARG A 66 -0.44 -10.12 11.29
N ASN A 67 -1.63 -10.71 11.35
CA ASN A 67 -1.88 -11.93 12.11
C ASN A 67 -1.18 -13.14 11.50
N GLN A 68 -1.19 -13.26 10.16
CA GLN A 68 -0.44 -14.31 9.46
C GLN A 68 1.06 -14.20 9.71
N GLN A 69 1.63 -12.98 9.73
CA GLN A 69 3.04 -12.78 10.05
C GLN A 69 3.43 -13.10 11.50
N LYS A 70 2.52 -12.92 12.46
CA LYS A 70 2.77 -13.22 13.88
C LYS A 70 2.68 -14.70 14.21
N GLY A 71 1.97 -15.47 13.38
CA GLY A 71 1.77 -16.91 13.57
C GLY A 71 2.82 -17.80 12.89
N ASN A 72 3.83 -17.21 12.23
CA ASN A 72 4.90 -17.89 11.52
C ASN A 72 6.26 -17.52 12.12
#